data_AF-A0A229T3N8-F1
#
_entry.id   AF-A0A229T3N8-F1
#
_cell.length_a   1.000
_cell.length_b   1.000
_cell.length_c   1.000
_cell.angle_alpha   90.00
_cell.angle_beta   90.00
_cell.angle_gamma   90.00
#
_symmetry.space_group_name_H-M   'P 1'
#
loop_
_entity.id
_entity.type
_entity.pdbx_description
1 polymer ?
#
loop_
_entity_poly.entity_id
_entity_poly.type
_entity_poly.pdbx_seq_one_letter_code
_entity_poly.pdbx_strand_id
1 'polypeptide(L)'
;MDGPGFHVELDKLDEAATGIRQSIEGQESFELRNLCGNSDMYGHSGLHDSLMDFCVRWSDGLDTLTDDAEAISDVLAKATEAYRTNDDAAAGTLKIDPGEPVVSDG
;
A
#
# COMPACT_ATOMS: atom_id res chain seq x y z
N MET A 1 -10.61 1.33 -27.56
CA MET A 1 -12.01 1.85 -27.56
C MET A 1 -12.83 0.70 -27.05
N ASP A 2 -13.10 0.77 -25.75
CA ASP A 2 -13.11 -0.40 -24.89
C ASP A 2 -14.53 -0.93 -24.69
N GLY A 3 -14.67 -2.25 -24.65
CA GLY A 3 -15.94 -2.94 -24.52
C GLY A 3 -16.63 -2.72 -23.16
N PRO A 4 -17.92 -3.11 -23.04
CA PRO A 4 -18.67 -2.99 -21.81
C PRO A 4 -18.08 -3.94 -20.74
N GLY A 5 -17.37 -3.39 -19.77
CA GLY A 5 -16.71 -4.13 -18.68
C GLY A 5 -16.25 -3.20 -17.56
N PHE A 6 -15.88 -3.79 -16.42
CA PHE A 6 -15.19 -3.05 -15.35
C PHE A 6 -13.76 -2.78 -15.79
N HIS A 7 -13.39 -1.50 -15.88
CA HIS A 7 -12.04 -1.07 -16.21
C HIS A 7 -11.32 -0.69 -14.93
N VAL A 8 -10.19 -1.34 -14.66
CA VAL A 8 -9.33 -0.99 -13.53
C VAL A 8 -8.24 -0.05 -14.02
N GLU A 9 -8.15 1.12 -13.40
CA GLU A 9 -7.08 2.09 -13.67
C GLU A 9 -5.80 1.64 -12.96
N LEU A 10 -5.00 0.80 -13.63
CA LEU A 10 -3.79 0.20 -13.05
C LEU A 10 -2.77 1.23 -12.57
N ASP A 11 -2.64 2.34 -13.29
CA ASP A 11 -1.76 3.44 -12.88
C ASP A 11 -2.24 4.07 -11.55
N LYS A 12 -3.56 4.14 -11.31
CA LYS A 12 -4.11 4.65 -10.05
C LYS A 12 -3.92 3.70 -8.89
N LEU A 13 -3.97 2.39 -9.12
CA LEU A 13 -3.63 1.41 -8.08
C LEU A 13 -2.14 1.49 -7.72
N ASP A 14 -1.26 1.64 -8.72
CA ASP A 14 0.19 1.76 -8.52
C ASP A 14 0.58 3.07 -7.82
N GLU A 15 -0.05 4.19 -8.21
CA GLU A 15 0.05 5.49 -7.52
C GLU A 15 -0.38 5.36 -6.05
N ALA A 16 -1.50 4.68 -5.78
CA ALA A 16 -2.00 4.49 -4.43
C ALA A 16 -1.06 3.63 -3.57
N ALA A 17 -0.58 2.50 -4.09
CA ALA A 17 0.37 1.64 -3.40
C ALA A 17 1.66 2.41 -3.07
N THR A 18 2.20 3.14 -4.03
CA THR A 18 3.40 3.97 -3.86
C THR A 18 3.19 5.07 -2.83
N GLY A 19 2.08 5.80 -2.92
CA GLY A 19 1.76 6.89 -2.00
C GLY A 19 1.58 6.41 -0.55
N ILE A 20 1.01 5.22 -0.35
CA ILE A 20 0.90 4.59 0.97
C ILE A 20 2.29 4.25 1.51
N ARG A 21 3.15 3.56 0.74
CA ARG A 21 4.53 3.25 1.16
C ARG A 21 5.32 4.50 1.57
N GLN A 22 5.29 5.54 0.73
CA GLN A 22 5.98 6.79 1.03
C GLN A 22 5.45 7.47 2.30
N SER A 23 4.15 7.34 2.58
CA SER A 23 3.54 7.91 3.78
C SER A 23 3.99 7.20 5.06
N ILE A 24 4.22 5.88 5.01
CA ILE A 24 4.65 5.09 6.17
C ILE A 24 6.17 5.10 6.38
N GLU A 25 6.98 5.19 5.32
CA GLU A 25 8.45 5.36 5.44
C GLU A 25 8.80 6.62 6.27
N GLY A 26 7.99 7.68 6.17
CA GLY A 26 8.14 8.87 7.01
C GLY A 26 7.83 8.64 8.49
N GLN A 27 6.96 7.66 8.81
CA GLN A 27 6.52 7.38 10.18
C GLN A 27 7.49 6.49 10.95
N GLU A 28 8.15 5.52 10.32
CA GLU A 28 9.20 4.71 10.96
C GLU A 28 10.34 5.58 11.53
N SER A 29 10.57 6.75 10.95
CA SER A 29 11.62 7.68 11.40
C SER A 29 11.27 8.46 12.68
N PHE A 30 10.02 8.40 13.17
CA PHE A 30 9.51 9.26 14.24
C PHE A 30 8.86 8.48 15.40
N GLU A 31 9.52 7.43 15.89
CA GLU A 31 9.08 6.76 17.11
C GLU A 31 9.17 7.71 18.32
N LEU A 32 8.01 8.00 18.94
CA LEU A 32 7.94 8.83 20.16
C LEU A 32 8.58 8.17 21.40
N ARG A 33 9.08 6.94 21.28
CA ARG A 33 9.75 6.22 22.38
C ARG A 33 10.92 7.00 22.97
N ASN A 34 11.59 7.85 22.18
CA ASN A 34 12.69 8.70 22.65
C ASN A 34 12.25 10.07 23.19
N LEU A 35 10.99 10.46 22.99
CA LEU A 35 10.47 11.78 23.38
C LEU A 35 10.38 11.94 24.91
N CYS A 36 10.06 10.87 25.63
CA CYS A 36 9.91 10.89 27.08
C CYS A 36 11.24 11.13 27.81
N GLY A 37 12.38 10.74 27.23
CA GLY A 37 13.70 10.79 27.84
C GLY A 37 13.78 10.23 29.27
N ASN A 38 14.81 10.64 30.00
CA ASN A 38 15.10 10.12 31.34
C ASN A 38 14.23 10.77 32.44
N SER A 39 13.96 10.01 33.50
CA SER A 39 13.10 10.43 34.61
C SER A 39 13.66 11.59 35.44
N ASP A 40 14.97 11.77 35.44
CA ASP A 40 15.69 12.88 36.13
C ASP A 40 15.41 14.25 35.51
N MET A 41 14.91 14.29 34.27
CA MET A 41 14.44 15.52 33.62
C MET A 41 13.11 16.03 34.20
N TYR A 42 12.46 15.23 35.06
CA TYR A 42 11.14 15.51 35.59
C TYR A 42 11.20 15.76 37.10
N GLY A 43 10.55 16.83 37.56
CA GLY A 43 10.44 17.13 38.98
C GLY A 43 9.50 16.18 39.76
N HIS A 44 8.79 15.29 39.09
CA HIS A 44 7.84 14.36 39.69
C HIS A 44 7.74 13.06 38.87
N SER A 45 7.96 11.91 39.52
CA SER A 45 7.99 10.60 38.83
C SER A 45 6.67 10.26 38.14
N GLY A 46 5.53 10.53 38.78
CA GLY A 46 4.22 10.26 38.17
C GLY A 46 3.94 11.02 36.87
N LEU A 47 4.60 12.16 36.63
CA LEU A 47 4.49 12.88 35.36
C LEU A 47 5.30 12.17 34.28
N HIS A 48 6.53 11.76 34.61
CA HIS A 48 7.37 10.95 33.72
C HIS A 48 6.67 9.63 33.37
N ASP A 49 6.14 8.92 34.36
CA ASP A 49 5.45 7.65 34.17
C ASP A 49 4.23 7.80 33.23
N SER A 50 3.44 8.86 33.41
CA SER A 50 2.27 9.13 32.57
C SER A 50 2.65 9.47 31.13
N LEU A 51 3.71 10.26 30.94
CA LEU A 51 4.22 10.57 29.61
C LEU A 51 4.85 9.33 28.96
N MET A 52 5.51 8.48 29.74
CA MET A 52 6.07 7.24 29.25
C MET A 52 4.98 6.28 28.76
N ASP A 53 3.92 6.08 29.54
CA ASP A 53 2.77 5.26 29.11
C ASP A 53 2.18 5.77 27.79
N PHE A 54 2.02 7.09 27.67
CA PHE A 54 1.55 7.72 26.44
C PHE A 54 2.49 7.44 25.25
N CYS A 55 3.80 7.68 25.42
CA CYS A 55 4.79 7.44 24.36
C CYS A 55 4.82 5.98 23.90
N VAL A 56 4.79 5.01 24.82
CA VAL A 56 4.74 3.57 24.48
C VAL A 56 3.49 3.26 23.69
N ARG A 57 2.31 3.59 24.24
CA ARG A 57 1.03 3.26 23.60
C ARG A 57 0.85 3.94 22.25
N TRP A 58 1.36 5.16 22.11
CA TRP A 58 1.35 5.86 20.83
C TRP A 58 2.22 5.14 19.81
N SER A 59 3.47 4.79 20.17
CA SER A 59 4.37 4.07 19.28
C SER A 59 3.78 2.71 18.87
N ASP A 60 3.26 1.92 19.81
CA ASP A 60 2.67 0.63 19.48
C ASP A 60 1.43 0.75 18.56
N GLY A 61 0.64 1.82 18.74
CA GLY A 61 -0.48 2.13 17.86
C GLY A 61 -0.04 2.60 16.47
N LEU A 62 1.07 3.33 16.38
CA LEU A 62 1.67 3.75 15.11
C LEU A 62 2.22 2.55 14.36
N ASP A 63 2.97 1.67 15.04
CA ASP A 63 3.50 0.42 14.49
C ASP A 63 2.37 -0.43 13.87
N THR A 64 1.25 -0.59 14.60
CA THR A 64 0.07 -1.31 14.09
C THR A 64 -0.51 -0.65 12.84
N LEU A 65 -0.61 0.67 12.82
CA LEU A 65 -1.16 1.41 11.68
C LEU A 65 -0.25 1.33 10.45
N THR A 66 1.06 1.38 10.65
CA THR A 66 2.04 1.26 9.56
C THR A 66 2.07 -0.14 8.99
N ASP A 67 1.99 -1.18 9.82
CA ASP A 67 1.90 -2.58 9.37
C ASP A 67 0.65 -2.81 8.51
N ASP A 68 -0.51 -2.32 8.94
CA ASP A 68 -1.76 -2.42 8.18
C ASP A 68 -1.67 -1.68 6.84
N ALA A 69 -1.07 -0.48 6.84
CA ALA A 69 -0.86 0.29 5.63
C ALA A 69 0.12 -0.38 4.65
N GLU A 70 1.20 -0.99 5.15
CA GLU A 70 2.12 -1.78 4.34
C GLU A 70 1.37 -2.94 3.66
N ALA A 71 0.56 -3.68 4.43
CA ALA A 71 -0.24 -4.78 3.90
C ALA A 71 -1.22 -4.32 2.81
N ILE A 72 -1.86 -3.16 2.97
CA ILE A 72 -2.75 -2.57 1.95
C ILE A 72 -1.96 -2.24 0.67
N SER A 73 -0.82 -1.55 0.80
CA SER A 73 0.05 -1.22 -0.33
C SER A 73 0.49 -2.48 -1.10
N ASP A 74 0.88 -3.53 -0.37
CA ASP A 74 1.27 -4.81 -0.93
C ASP A 74 0.14 -5.47 -1.74
N VAL A 75 -1.08 -5.47 -1.20
CA VAL A 75 -2.24 -6.03 -1.89
C VAL A 75 -2.57 -5.24 -3.15
N LEU A 76 -2.50 -3.91 -3.11
CA LEU A 76 -2.71 -3.06 -4.29
C LEU A 76 -1.67 -3.35 -5.39
N ALA A 77 -0.40 -3.46 -5.03
CA ALA A 77 0.67 -3.80 -5.97
C ALA A 77 0.45 -5.20 -6.60
N LYS A 78 0.10 -6.20 -5.79
CA LYS A 78 -0.23 -7.57 -6.26
C LYS A 78 -1.44 -7.57 -7.20
N ALA A 79 -2.46 -6.77 -6.90
CA ALA A 79 -3.62 -6.64 -7.77
C ALA A 79 -3.22 -6.05 -9.13
N THR A 80 -2.43 -4.98 -9.16
CA THR A 80 -1.90 -4.39 -10.39
C THR A 80 -1.13 -5.41 -11.24
N GLU A 81 -0.23 -6.18 -10.62
CA GLU A 81 0.53 -7.23 -11.31
C GLU A 81 -0.37 -8.33 -11.90
N ALA A 82 -1.39 -8.76 -11.14
CA ALA A 82 -2.35 -9.76 -11.61
C ALA A 82 -3.17 -9.27 -12.80
N TYR A 83 -3.62 -8.01 -12.80
CA TYR A 83 -4.30 -7.42 -13.95
C TYR A 83 -3.40 -7.33 -15.17
N ARG A 84 -2.17 -6.81 -15.04
CA ARG A 84 -1.21 -6.73 -16.16
C ARG A 84 -0.94 -8.12 -16.76
N THR A 85 -0.72 -9.12 -15.92
CA THR A 85 -0.45 -10.49 -16.37
C THR A 85 -1.63 -11.08 -17.15
N ASN A 86 -2.86 -10.88 -16.67
CA ASN A 86 -4.06 -11.38 -17.33
C ASN A 86 -4.35 -10.64 -18.64
N ASP A 87 -4.16 -9.33 -18.67
CA ASP A 87 -4.34 -8.51 -19.87
C ASP A 87 -3.30 -8.89 -20.95
N ASP A 88 -2.04 -9.07 -20.56
CA ASP A 88 -0.97 -9.51 -21.47
C ASP A 88 -1.24 -10.93 -22.01
N ALA A 89 -1.72 -11.84 -21.16
CA ALA A 89 -2.10 -13.19 -21.58
C ALA A 89 -3.27 -13.15 -22.57
N ALA A 90 -4.31 -12.36 -22.30
CA ALA A 90 -5.46 -12.19 -23.19
C ALA A 90 -5.04 -11.54 -24.52
N ALA A 91 -4.24 -10.47 -24.49
CA ALA A 91 -3.69 -9.82 -25.68
C ALA A 91 -2.84 -10.80 -26.52
N GLY A 92 -2.08 -11.68 -25.87
CA GLY A 92 -1.31 -12.75 -26.52
C GLY A 92 -2.19 -13.74 -27.28
N THR A 93 -3.38 -14.08 -26.75
CA THR A 93 -4.35 -14.96 -27.41
C THR A 93 -5.09 -14.30 -28.58
N LEU A 94 -5.28 -12.98 -28.53
CA LEU A 94 -5.97 -12.18 -29.55
C LEU A 94 -5.10 -11.84 -30.79
N LYS A 95 -3.82 -12.25 -30.82
CA LYS A 95 -2.94 -12.06 -31.99
C LYS A 95 -3.33 -12.89 -33.20
N ILE A 96 -4.18 -13.90 -33.00
CA ILE A 96 -4.84 -14.64 -34.08
C ILE A 96 -6.25 -14.08 -34.13
N ASP A 97 -6.58 -13.32 -35.19
CA ASP A 97 -7.96 -12.88 -35.41
C ASP A 97 -8.83 -14.11 -35.70
N PRO A 98 -9.78 -14.47 -34.81
CA PRO A 98 -10.65 -15.63 -35.04
C PRO A 98 -11.55 -15.47 -36.27
N GLY A 99 -11.72 -14.24 -36.79
CA GLY A 99 -12.49 -13.91 -37.98
C GLY A 99 -11.71 -13.97 -39.29
N GLU A 100 -10.37 -13.95 -39.26
CA GLU A 100 -9.50 -13.95 -40.45
C GLU A 100 -9.69 -15.17 -41.38
N PRO A 101 -9.90 -16.41 -40.88
CA PRO A 101 -10.24 -17.53 -41.78
C PRO A 101 -11.64 -17.43 -42.39
N VAL A 102 -12.56 -16.62 -41.84
CA VAL A 102 -13.96 -16.53 -42.32
C VAL A 102 -14.09 -15.60 -43.54
N VAL A 103 -13.20 -14.62 -43.68
CA VAL A 103 -13.20 -13.67 -44.81
C VAL A 103 -12.40 -14.15 -46.02
N SER A 104 -11.49 -15.12 -45.86
CA SER A 104 -10.65 -15.61 -46.96
C SER A 104 -11.28 -16.72 -47.81
N ASP A 105 -12.44 -17.25 -47.39
CA ASP A 105 -13.22 -18.29 -48.08
C ASP A 105 -14.49 -17.73 -48.79
N GLY A 106 -14.58 -16.39 -48.95
CA GLY A 106 -15.69 -15.69 -49.60
C GLY A 106 -15.45 -15.27 -51.05
#